data_AF-A0AAE6WIR5-F1
#
_entry.id   AF-A0AAE6WIR5-F1
#
_cell.length_a   1.000
_cell.length_b   1.000
_cell.length_c   1.000
_cell.angle_alpha   90.00
_cell.angle_beta   90.00
_cell.angle_gamma   90.00
#
_symmetry.space_group_name_H-M   'P 1'
#
loop_
_entity.id
_entity.type
_entity.pdbx_description
1 polymer ?
#
loop_
_entity_poly.entity_id
_entity_poly.type
_entity_poly.pdbx_seq_one_letter_code
_entity_poly.pdbx_strand_id
1 'polypeptide(L)'
;MPFIDTTAATFSPKVTESDLQARLGDLLATAGWKVVANFKKVIFDAVLTNPRSTKTPSTAYRITVAEHFIYANQENKMFGIAIAGSWSPKLLEYKFRPDKDALADFADWTTNEFRKYRSPQTLFVYMVEDLKGMTLNYPDIVLAWDTSLEKEQLRAAVDIEVESSKWSDSGSSNVVFTIEKAEGDRMQSPVMQAGLRTNLLEKYFEPSYNSAVQFTNWWSDSEISIKGTLSKTNLFFVMQCDNVPAPEGNLVPSIPFYFGKLDPVEEGDNAYALFVGSVPIEKNLKDITEYDYDNTATRQPNIMPLLKSYPKFPANGLDNVCVHRGKLGARYQAHYLSWNAPPNQMPPARSSVDGKRDYPRAWNNAENPLYKYNFNPSRYSSKVHTSKVYVIHPEEGVRGTLKDTIALAAFSFHANKLRVKKAYCPDEFDVYRYFMVEGVSPLTKKPGTQFRPAGIGLYLNTVDKEGKEIPTP
;
A
#
# COMPACT_ATOMS: atom_id res chain seq x y z
N MET A 1 -11.00 -0.65 35.90
CA MET A 1 -10.03 -0.77 34.79
C MET A 1 -10.67 -0.16 33.55
N PRO A 2 -10.03 0.80 32.87
CA PRO A 2 -10.58 1.33 31.64
C PRO A 2 -10.50 0.22 30.59
N PHE A 3 -11.66 -0.16 30.06
CA PHE A 3 -11.80 -1.15 29.00
C PHE A 3 -11.27 -0.50 27.72
N ILE A 4 -10.15 -0.99 27.19
CA ILE A 4 -9.71 -0.62 25.85
C ILE A 4 -10.76 -1.23 24.91
N ASP A 5 -11.49 -0.38 24.20
CA ASP A 5 -12.38 -0.79 23.13
C ASP A 5 -11.53 -1.31 21.95
N THR A 6 -11.12 -2.58 22.05
CA THR A 6 -10.53 -3.37 20.98
C THR A 6 -11.63 -3.91 20.06
N THR A 7 -12.61 -3.08 19.69
CA THR A 7 -13.70 -3.49 18.81
C THR A 7 -13.12 -4.26 17.64
N ALA A 8 -13.40 -5.57 17.66
CA ALA A 8 -12.83 -6.53 16.73
C ALA A 8 -13.11 -6.06 15.30
N ALA A 9 -12.30 -6.53 14.35
CA ALA A 9 -12.68 -6.45 12.95
C ALA A 9 -14.14 -6.91 12.85
N THR A 10 -15.02 -6.08 12.28
CA THR A 10 -16.42 -6.47 12.03
C THR A 10 -16.52 -7.62 11.02
N PHE A 11 -15.37 -8.04 10.50
CA PHE A 11 -15.17 -9.15 9.59
C PHE A 11 -14.65 -10.38 10.34
N SER A 12 -15.38 -11.49 10.20
CA SER A 12 -14.94 -12.85 10.52
C SER A 12 -14.79 -13.59 9.20
N PRO A 13 -13.64 -14.25 8.92
CA PRO A 13 -12.52 -14.52 9.83
C PRO A 13 -11.57 -13.33 10.01
N LYS A 14 -10.90 -13.29 11.17
CA LYS A 14 -9.87 -12.28 11.49
C LYS A 14 -8.72 -12.36 10.48
N VAL A 15 -8.16 -11.21 10.12
CA VAL A 15 -6.98 -11.10 9.23
C VAL A 15 -5.74 -11.00 10.10
N THR A 16 -4.75 -11.88 9.88
CA THR A 16 -3.44 -11.79 10.55
C THR A 16 -2.35 -11.39 9.57
N GLU A 17 -1.20 -10.95 10.08
CA GLU A 17 -0.03 -10.70 9.24
C GLU A 17 0.36 -11.95 8.41
N SER A 18 0.24 -13.15 8.98
CA SER A 18 0.65 -14.39 8.34
C SER A 18 -0.19 -14.81 7.13
N ASP A 19 -1.47 -14.44 7.09
CA ASP A 19 -2.46 -14.91 6.11
C ASP A 19 -3.19 -13.77 5.39
N LEU A 20 -2.65 -12.55 5.47
CA LEU A 20 -3.27 -11.32 4.93
C LEU A 20 -3.75 -11.47 3.49
N GLN A 21 -2.93 -12.00 2.58
CA GLN A 21 -3.30 -12.09 1.16
C GLN A 21 -4.52 -13.01 0.96
N ALA A 22 -4.52 -14.20 1.55
CA ALA A 22 -5.64 -15.13 1.45
C ALA A 22 -6.92 -14.58 2.10
N ARG A 23 -6.81 -14.03 3.33
CA ARG A 23 -7.95 -13.48 4.07
C ARG A 23 -8.52 -12.21 3.46
N LEU A 24 -7.68 -11.40 2.83
CA LEU A 24 -8.15 -10.26 2.05
C LEU A 24 -8.96 -10.74 0.85
N GLY A 25 -8.55 -11.83 0.19
CA GLY A 25 -9.35 -12.49 -0.85
C GLY A 25 -10.75 -12.88 -0.37
N ASP A 26 -10.84 -13.51 0.81
CA ASP A 26 -12.11 -13.87 1.45
C ASP A 26 -12.98 -12.63 1.72
N LEU A 27 -12.37 -11.55 2.25
CA LEU A 27 -13.06 -10.28 2.50
C LEU A 27 -13.60 -9.66 1.21
N LEU A 28 -12.78 -9.59 0.16
CA LEU A 28 -13.16 -9.00 -1.12
C LEU A 28 -14.26 -9.82 -1.81
N ALA A 29 -14.25 -11.14 -1.64
CA ALA A 29 -15.28 -12.03 -2.18
C ALA A 29 -16.68 -11.72 -1.64
N THR A 30 -16.80 -11.13 -0.43
CA THR A 30 -18.10 -10.70 0.12
C THR A 30 -18.80 -9.62 -0.73
N ALA A 31 -18.05 -8.88 -1.54
CA ALA A 31 -18.58 -7.92 -2.52
C ALA A 31 -18.50 -8.42 -3.97
N GLY A 32 -18.24 -9.72 -4.18
CA GLY A 32 -18.18 -10.36 -5.49
C GLY A 32 -16.88 -10.13 -6.26
N TRP A 33 -15.80 -9.72 -5.59
CA TRP A 33 -14.46 -9.69 -6.18
C TRP A 33 -13.88 -11.11 -6.22
N LYS A 34 -12.84 -11.30 -7.04
CA LYS A 34 -12.22 -12.61 -7.24
C LYS A 34 -10.70 -12.53 -7.20
N VAL A 35 -10.06 -13.55 -6.64
CA VAL A 35 -8.64 -13.79 -6.90
C VAL A 35 -8.53 -14.38 -8.31
N VAL A 36 -7.85 -13.67 -9.20
CA VAL A 36 -7.75 -14.03 -10.63
C VAL A 36 -6.40 -14.65 -10.97
N ALA A 37 -5.36 -14.35 -10.19
CA ALA A 37 -4.08 -15.03 -10.28
C ALA A 37 -3.34 -15.02 -8.95
N ASN A 38 -2.58 -16.08 -8.70
CA ASN A 38 -1.63 -16.17 -7.59
C ASN A 38 -0.47 -17.10 -7.98
N PHE A 39 0.75 -16.69 -7.64
CA PHE A 39 2.00 -17.39 -7.96
C PHE A 39 3.13 -16.84 -7.11
N LYS A 40 4.28 -17.51 -7.07
CA LYS A 40 5.51 -16.92 -6.54
C LYS A 40 6.47 -16.61 -7.68
N LYS A 41 7.22 -15.54 -7.53
CA LYS A 41 8.34 -15.20 -8.40
C LYS A 41 9.64 -15.36 -7.62
N VAL A 42 10.45 -16.32 -8.04
CA VAL A 42 11.74 -16.67 -7.46
C VAL A 42 12.84 -16.03 -8.28
N ILE A 43 13.57 -15.10 -7.67
CA ILE A 43 14.73 -14.44 -8.26
C ILE A 43 16.00 -15.00 -7.63
N PHE A 44 16.98 -15.33 -8.48
CA PHE A 44 18.30 -15.73 -8.04
C PHE A 44 19.38 -14.99 -8.84
N ASP A 45 20.59 -14.92 -8.27
CA ASP A 45 21.74 -14.29 -8.92
C ASP A 45 22.13 -15.00 -10.22
N ALA A 46 22.07 -14.29 -11.35
CA ALA A 46 22.38 -14.84 -12.67
C ALA A 46 23.83 -15.33 -12.80
N VAL A 47 24.75 -14.94 -11.90
CA VAL A 47 26.10 -15.49 -11.84
C VAL A 47 26.10 -17.01 -11.67
N LEU A 48 25.08 -17.57 -11.00
CA LEU A 48 24.94 -19.01 -10.79
C LEU A 48 24.77 -19.80 -12.10
N THR A 49 24.11 -19.21 -13.10
CA THR A 49 23.88 -19.83 -14.41
C THR A 49 24.83 -19.33 -15.50
N ASN A 50 25.68 -18.33 -15.20
CA ASN A 50 26.65 -17.81 -16.17
C ASN A 50 27.70 -18.89 -16.48
N PRO A 51 27.84 -19.36 -17.74
CA PRO A 51 28.76 -20.46 -18.07
C PRO A 51 30.24 -20.07 -17.94
N ARG A 52 30.57 -18.77 -17.96
CA ARG A 52 31.95 -18.25 -17.89
C ARG A 52 32.35 -17.72 -16.51
N SER A 53 31.41 -17.67 -15.56
CA SER A 53 31.72 -17.27 -14.18
C SER A 53 32.23 -18.44 -13.35
N THR A 54 33.25 -18.18 -12.54
CA THR A 54 33.73 -19.10 -11.50
C THR A 54 32.85 -18.96 -10.26
N LYS A 55 32.24 -20.06 -9.82
CA LYS A 55 31.38 -20.10 -8.64
C LYS A 55 32.16 -20.62 -7.45
N THR A 56 32.29 -19.82 -6.41
CA THR A 56 33.05 -20.18 -5.20
C THR A 56 32.10 -20.70 -4.13
N PRO A 57 32.37 -21.86 -3.49
CA PRO A 57 31.49 -22.45 -2.49
C PRO A 57 31.15 -21.54 -1.29
N SER A 58 32.11 -20.69 -0.88
CA SER A 58 31.97 -19.78 0.27
C SER A 58 31.26 -18.46 -0.05
N THR A 59 31.02 -18.16 -1.34
CA THR A 59 30.34 -16.93 -1.75
C THR A 59 28.85 -17.02 -1.49
N ALA A 60 28.30 -15.98 -0.87
CA ALA A 60 26.86 -15.83 -0.66
C ALA A 60 26.20 -15.28 -1.93
N TYR A 61 25.16 -15.96 -2.39
CA TYR A 61 24.38 -15.56 -3.56
C TYR A 61 22.95 -15.26 -3.11
N ARG A 62 22.45 -14.07 -3.45
CA ARG A 62 21.14 -13.63 -2.99
C ARG A 62 20.01 -14.33 -3.74
N ILE A 63 18.99 -14.71 -2.98
CA ILE A 63 17.70 -15.18 -3.45
C ILE A 63 16.64 -14.21 -2.93
N THR A 64 15.73 -13.80 -3.81
CA THR A 64 14.57 -12.99 -3.45
C THR A 64 13.33 -13.67 -4.00
N VAL A 65 12.35 -13.92 -3.14
CA VAL A 65 11.06 -14.49 -3.53
C VAL A 65 9.96 -13.49 -3.22
N ALA A 66 9.04 -13.31 -4.15
CA ALA A 66 7.80 -12.55 -3.95
C ALA A 66 6.59 -13.45 -4.19
N GLU A 67 5.62 -13.44 -3.28
CA GLU A 67 4.34 -14.13 -3.41
C GLU A 67 3.27 -13.14 -3.86
N HIS A 68 2.68 -13.36 -5.03
CA HIS A 68 1.74 -12.45 -5.68
C HIS A 68 0.31 -12.97 -5.57
N PHE A 69 -0.61 -12.07 -5.22
CA PHE A 69 -2.05 -12.28 -5.33
C PHE A 69 -2.65 -11.12 -6.11
N ILE A 70 -3.38 -11.43 -7.19
CA ILE A 70 -4.06 -10.45 -8.03
C ILE A 70 -5.56 -10.60 -7.88
N TYR A 71 -6.22 -9.50 -7.56
CA TYR A 71 -7.66 -9.41 -7.32
C TYR A 71 -8.32 -8.62 -8.44
N ALA A 72 -9.51 -9.06 -8.85
CA ALA A 72 -10.36 -8.34 -9.79
C ALA A 72 -11.69 -7.97 -9.15
N ASN A 73 -12.16 -6.75 -9.40
CA ASN A 73 -13.53 -6.33 -9.06
C ASN A 73 -14.54 -6.84 -10.10
N GLN A 74 -15.82 -6.51 -9.93
CA GLN A 74 -16.87 -6.94 -10.86
C GLN A 74 -16.76 -6.33 -12.27
N GLU A 75 -16.03 -5.22 -12.43
CA GLU A 75 -15.72 -4.60 -13.73
C GLU A 75 -14.40 -5.14 -14.35
N ASN A 76 -13.84 -6.24 -13.82
CA ASN A 76 -12.57 -6.83 -14.22
C ASN A 76 -11.36 -5.88 -14.13
N LYS A 77 -11.43 -4.86 -13.26
CA LYS A 77 -10.27 -4.02 -12.94
C LYS A 77 -9.47 -4.64 -11.82
N MET A 78 -8.15 -4.66 -12.00
CA MET A 78 -7.27 -5.50 -11.20
C MET A 78 -6.23 -4.69 -10.42
N PHE A 79 -5.96 -5.17 -9.21
CA PHE A 79 -4.79 -4.78 -8.44
C PHE A 79 -4.11 -6.03 -7.89
N GLY A 80 -2.78 -5.98 -7.75
CA GLY A 80 -1.97 -7.01 -7.15
C GLY A 80 -1.40 -6.57 -5.80
N ILE A 81 -1.27 -7.52 -4.90
CA ILE A 81 -0.48 -7.40 -3.67
C ILE A 81 0.57 -8.50 -3.67
N ALA A 82 1.82 -8.11 -3.47
CA ALA A 82 2.91 -9.05 -3.25
C ALA A 82 3.54 -8.90 -1.85
N ILE A 83 4.00 -10.00 -1.29
CA ILE A 83 4.84 -10.05 -0.08
C ILE A 83 6.18 -10.63 -0.50
N ALA A 84 7.28 -9.96 -0.13
CA ALA A 84 8.62 -10.40 -0.51
C ALA A 84 9.47 -10.83 0.69
N GLY A 85 10.50 -11.61 0.40
CA GLY A 85 11.49 -12.12 1.35
C GLY A 85 12.80 -12.33 0.64
N SER A 86 13.92 -12.11 1.33
CA SER A 86 15.25 -12.24 0.74
C SER A 86 16.25 -12.81 1.73
N TRP A 87 17.15 -13.64 1.24
CA TRP A 87 18.25 -14.22 2.00
C TRP A 87 19.44 -14.49 1.08
N SER A 88 20.63 -14.65 1.66
CA SER A 88 21.87 -14.83 0.90
C SER A 88 22.64 -16.05 1.41
N PRO A 89 22.20 -17.28 1.08
CA PRO A 89 22.91 -18.48 1.48
C PRO A 89 24.26 -18.57 0.75
N LYS A 90 25.25 -19.19 1.39
CA LYS A 90 26.51 -19.55 0.70
C LYS A 90 26.22 -20.63 -0.31
N LEU A 91 26.96 -20.70 -1.42
CA LEU A 91 26.75 -21.73 -2.45
C LEU A 91 26.81 -23.16 -1.90
N LEU A 92 27.63 -23.42 -0.88
CA LEU A 92 27.70 -24.71 -0.19
C LEU A 92 26.43 -25.07 0.62
N GLU A 93 25.60 -24.09 0.94
CA GLU A 93 24.34 -24.23 1.68
C GLU A 93 23.14 -24.46 0.74
N TYR A 94 23.33 -24.33 -0.59
CA TYR A 94 22.29 -24.62 -1.57
C TYR A 94 22.02 -26.11 -1.61
N LYS A 95 20.79 -26.51 -1.26
CA LYS A 95 20.35 -27.91 -1.37
C LYS A 95 20.14 -28.31 -2.84
N PHE A 96 19.58 -27.39 -3.61
CA PHE A 96 19.37 -27.52 -5.05
C PHE A 96 19.96 -26.30 -5.74
N ARG A 97 20.54 -26.48 -6.94
CA ARG A 97 21.11 -25.39 -7.72
C ARG A 97 20.14 -25.01 -8.85
N PRO A 98 20.12 -23.75 -9.29
CA PRO A 98 19.29 -23.32 -10.40
C PRO A 98 19.95 -23.72 -11.74
N ASP A 99 20.18 -25.00 -11.94
CA ASP A 99 20.61 -25.54 -13.24
C ASP A 99 19.39 -25.87 -14.12
N LYS A 100 19.63 -26.14 -15.41
CA LYS A 100 18.55 -26.29 -16.38
C LYS A 100 17.64 -27.49 -16.08
N ASP A 101 18.20 -28.55 -15.51
CA ASP A 101 17.50 -29.82 -15.29
C ASP A 101 16.87 -29.91 -13.88
N ALA A 102 17.28 -29.10 -12.91
CA ALA A 102 16.71 -29.04 -11.56
C ALA A 102 16.10 -27.66 -11.19
N LEU A 103 15.77 -26.83 -12.18
CA LEU A 103 15.17 -25.50 -11.93
C LEU A 103 13.84 -25.60 -11.17
N ALA A 104 13.04 -26.64 -11.44
CA ALA A 104 11.79 -26.91 -10.73
C ALA A 104 12.05 -27.28 -9.25
N ASP A 105 12.99 -28.19 -8.99
CA ASP A 105 13.36 -28.56 -7.61
C ASP A 105 13.93 -27.38 -6.83
N PHE A 106 14.71 -26.52 -7.50
CA PHE A 106 15.19 -25.26 -6.95
C PHE A 106 14.03 -24.32 -6.58
N ALA A 107 13.04 -24.18 -7.46
CA ALA A 107 11.84 -23.37 -7.21
C ALA A 107 11.08 -23.90 -5.98
N ASP A 108 10.81 -25.20 -5.92
CA ASP A 108 10.08 -25.81 -4.81
C ASP A 108 10.82 -25.65 -3.48
N TRP A 109 12.14 -25.84 -3.49
CA TRP A 109 12.96 -25.64 -2.29
C TRP A 109 12.94 -24.18 -1.82
N THR A 110 13.16 -23.22 -2.73
CA THR A 110 13.19 -21.79 -2.39
C THR A 110 11.82 -21.27 -1.97
N THR A 111 10.74 -21.73 -2.59
CA THR A 111 9.36 -21.43 -2.19
C THR A 111 9.04 -21.94 -0.78
N ASN A 112 9.61 -23.09 -0.38
CA ASN A 112 9.46 -23.58 1.00
C ASN A 112 10.30 -22.78 2.01
N GLU A 113 11.55 -22.44 1.66
CA GLU A 113 12.42 -21.60 2.50
C GLU A 113 11.87 -20.18 2.68
N PHE A 114 11.21 -19.63 1.66
CA PHE A 114 10.58 -18.31 1.70
C PHE A 114 9.68 -18.10 2.93
N ARG A 115 9.02 -19.15 3.44
CA ARG A 115 8.18 -19.07 4.66
C ARG A 115 8.92 -18.52 5.88
N LYS A 116 10.24 -18.69 5.96
CA LYS A 116 11.09 -18.21 7.06
C LYS A 116 11.54 -16.76 6.87
N TYR A 117 11.67 -16.32 5.62
CA TYR A 117 12.26 -15.02 5.24
C TYR A 117 11.23 -14.01 4.73
N ARG A 118 9.96 -14.41 4.62
CA ARG A 118 8.86 -13.53 4.23
C ARG A 118 8.72 -12.38 5.21
N SER A 119 8.46 -11.18 4.69
CA SER A 119 8.25 -9.96 5.48
C SER A 119 6.78 -9.52 5.36
N PRO A 120 5.84 -10.15 6.11
CA PRO A 120 4.41 -9.90 5.98
C PRO A 120 4.00 -8.46 6.34
N GLN A 121 4.83 -7.75 7.09
CA GLN A 121 4.62 -6.36 7.47
C GLN A 121 4.80 -5.37 6.31
N THR A 122 5.39 -5.78 5.18
CA THR A 122 5.59 -4.92 4.00
C THR A 122 4.86 -5.49 2.79
N LEU A 123 3.89 -4.74 2.27
CA LEU A 123 3.11 -5.09 1.10
C LEU A 123 3.60 -4.32 -0.12
N PHE A 124 3.62 -4.98 -1.27
CA PHE A 124 3.94 -4.37 -2.56
C PHE A 124 2.67 -4.34 -3.43
N VAL A 125 2.10 -3.16 -3.61
CA VAL A 125 0.77 -2.98 -4.22
C VAL A 125 0.89 -2.34 -5.60
N TYR A 126 0.15 -2.85 -6.58
CA TYR A 126 0.19 -2.34 -7.97
C TYR A 126 -1.13 -2.58 -8.71
N MET A 127 -1.36 -1.87 -9.81
CA MET A 127 -2.44 -2.15 -10.77
C MET A 127 -1.91 -2.99 -11.94
N VAL A 128 -2.82 -3.74 -12.57
CA VAL A 128 -2.55 -4.51 -13.79
C VAL A 128 -3.71 -4.30 -14.76
N GLU A 129 -3.45 -4.09 -16.05
CA GLU A 129 -4.53 -3.97 -17.06
C GLU A 129 -4.94 -5.35 -17.61
N ASP A 130 -3.98 -6.24 -17.84
CA ASP A 130 -4.22 -7.56 -18.42
C ASP A 130 -3.28 -8.61 -17.78
N LEU A 131 -3.79 -9.82 -17.57
CA LEU A 131 -3.01 -10.93 -17.01
C LEU A 131 -2.18 -11.66 -18.07
N LYS A 132 -2.56 -11.57 -19.36
CA LYS A 132 -1.89 -12.26 -20.47
C LYS A 132 -1.61 -13.73 -20.13
N GLY A 133 -2.66 -14.44 -19.72
CA GLY A 133 -2.61 -15.88 -19.42
C GLY A 133 -2.23 -16.28 -18.00
N MET A 134 -1.90 -15.34 -17.10
CA MET A 134 -1.80 -15.66 -15.66
C MET A 134 -3.18 -16.06 -15.11
N THR A 135 -3.20 -17.12 -14.31
CA THR A 135 -4.43 -17.69 -13.73
C THR A 135 -4.25 -18.00 -12.25
N LEU A 136 -5.32 -18.44 -11.59
CA LEU A 136 -5.25 -18.99 -10.24
C LEU A 136 -4.26 -20.17 -10.21
N ASN A 137 -3.41 -20.21 -9.19
CA ASN A 137 -2.32 -21.18 -8.98
C ASN A 137 -1.41 -21.28 -10.21
N TYR A 138 -1.05 -20.13 -10.78
CA TYR A 138 -0.10 -20.07 -11.89
C TYR A 138 1.26 -20.61 -11.44
N PRO A 139 1.99 -21.36 -12.28
CA PRO A 139 3.29 -21.90 -11.92
C PRO A 139 4.26 -20.82 -11.44
N ASP A 140 5.11 -21.17 -10.47
CA ASP A 140 6.12 -20.25 -9.97
C ASP A 140 7.06 -19.80 -11.11
N ILE A 141 7.29 -18.50 -11.17
CA ILE A 141 8.18 -17.88 -12.17
C ILE A 141 9.59 -17.85 -11.59
N VAL A 142 10.52 -18.55 -12.25
CA VAL A 142 11.92 -18.63 -11.80
C VAL A 142 12.81 -17.84 -12.74
N LEU A 143 13.42 -16.77 -12.24
CA LEU A 143 14.13 -15.78 -13.05
C LEU A 143 15.54 -15.52 -12.51
N ALA A 144 16.54 -15.73 -13.36
CA ALA A 144 17.89 -15.26 -13.10
C ALA A 144 17.95 -13.74 -13.28
N TRP A 145 18.65 -13.01 -12.42
CA TRP A 145 18.82 -11.56 -12.58
C TRP A 145 20.30 -11.14 -12.43
N ASP A 146 20.79 -10.34 -13.39
CA ASP A 146 22.21 -9.96 -13.53
C ASP A 146 22.61 -8.81 -12.59
N THR A 147 22.27 -8.96 -11.31
CA THR A 147 22.72 -8.12 -10.21
C THR A 147 22.38 -8.76 -8.88
N SER A 148 23.27 -8.59 -7.90
CA SER A 148 23.10 -9.03 -6.52
C SER A 148 22.61 -7.92 -5.58
N LEU A 149 22.36 -6.71 -6.13
CA LEU A 149 21.84 -5.59 -5.36
C LEU A 149 20.40 -5.88 -4.91
N GLU A 150 20.16 -5.72 -3.61
CA GLU A 150 18.87 -6.01 -2.96
C GLU A 150 17.69 -5.32 -3.65
N LYS A 151 17.82 -4.03 -3.96
CA LYS A 151 16.74 -3.25 -4.56
C LYS A 151 16.40 -3.71 -5.99
N GLU A 152 17.42 -4.11 -6.76
CA GLU A 152 17.21 -4.55 -8.14
C GLU A 152 16.65 -5.97 -8.20
N GLN A 153 17.09 -6.88 -7.31
CA GLN A 153 16.46 -8.20 -7.19
C GLN A 153 15.03 -8.10 -6.66
N LEU A 154 14.77 -7.23 -5.68
CA LEU A 154 13.42 -6.96 -5.22
C LEU A 154 12.54 -6.43 -6.36
N ARG A 155 13.04 -5.46 -7.12
CA ARG A 155 12.35 -4.93 -8.32
C ARG A 155 12.03 -6.06 -9.31
N ALA A 156 12.99 -6.94 -9.59
CA ALA A 156 12.76 -8.09 -10.48
C ALA A 156 11.74 -9.09 -9.92
N ALA A 157 11.68 -9.25 -8.60
CA ALA A 157 10.74 -10.16 -7.93
C ALA A 157 9.30 -9.62 -7.94
N VAL A 158 9.11 -8.31 -7.74
CA VAL A 158 7.76 -7.71 -7.74
C VAL A 158 7.25 -7.34 -9.13
N ASP A 159 8.13 -7.32 -10.13
CA ASP A 159 7.75 -7.19 -11.54
C ASP A 159 7.04 -8.47 -12.02
N ILE A 160 5.91 -8.34 -12.70
CA ILE A 160 5.18 -9.50 -13.25
C ILE A 160 5.32 -9.61 -14.77
N GLU A 161 6.09 -8.73 -15.42
CA GLU A 161 6.17 -8.66 -16.88
C GLU A 161 7.28 -9.57 -17.42
N VAL A 162 8.45 -9.59 -16.77
CA VAL A 162 9.58 -10.43 -17.18
C VAL A 162 9.46 -11.83 -16.57
N GLU A 163 9.43 -12.86 -17.42
CA GLU A 163 9.22 -14.25 -16.98
C GLU A 163 10.50 -15.10 -17.05
N SER A 164 11.36 -14.90 -18.04
CA SER A 164 12.60 -15.67 -18.17
C SER A 164 13.75 -14.85 -18.73
N SER A 165 14.95 -15.24 -18.37
CA SER A 165 16.21 -14.66 -18.81
C SER A 165 17.26 -15.76 -19.04
N LYS A 166 18.26 -15.45 -19.85
CA LYS A 166 19.37 -16.37 -20.14
C LYS A 166 20.66 -15.64 -20.46
N TRP A 167 21.77 -16.35 -20.27
CA TRP A 167 23.06 -15.99 -20.85
C TRP A 167 23.11 -16.49 -22.29
N SER A 168 23.22 -15.56 -23.24
CA SER A 168 23.41 -15.84 -24.66
C SER A 168 24.89 -15.79 -25.02
N ASP A 169 25.35 -16.73 -25.86
CA ASP A 169 26.70 -16.67 -26.41
C ASP A 169 26.69 -15.76 -27.64
N SER A 170 27.47 -14.68 -27.59
CA SER A 170 27.51 -13.67 -28.66
C SER A 170 28.50 -14.02 -29.78
N GLY A 171 29.09 -15.23 -29.76
CA GLY A 171 30.11 -15.65 -30.74
C GLY A 171 31.46 -14.96 -30.55
N SER A 172 31.56 -14.05 -29.58
CA SER A 172 32.81 -13.48 -29.07
C SER A 172 33.11 -14.09 -27.69
N SER A 173 34.33 -13.89 -27.19
CA SER A 173 34.74 -14.28 -25.83
C SER A 173 33.92 -13.63 -24.70
N ASN A 174 32.81 -12.95 -24.99
CA ASN A 174 31.81 -12.47 -24.04
C ASN A 174 30.43 -13.18 -24.14
N VAL A 175 29.87 -13.55 -22.99
CA VAL A 175 28.44 -13.93 -22.85
C VAL A 175 27.63 -12.70 -22.49
N VAL A 176 26.41 -12.59 -23.02
CA VAL A 176 25.53 -11.44 -22.78
C VAL A 176 24.27 -11.91 -22.08
N PHE A 177 23.94 -11.28 -20.95
CA PHE A 177 22.68 -11.50 -20.25
C PHE A 177 21.52 -10.90 -21.05
N THR A 178 20.49 -11.70 -21.30
CA THR A 178 19.36 -11.33 -22.15
C THR A 178 18.04 -11.78 -21.53
N ILE A 179 17.01 -10.97 -21.68
CA ILE A 179 15.64 -11.34 -21.33
C ILE A 179 15.09 -12.19 -22.48
N GLU A 180 14.61 -13.39 -22.17
CA GLU A 180 14.10 -14.34 -23.16
C GLU A 180 12.60 -14.20 -23.35
N LYS A 181 11.84 -14.02 -22.26
CA LYS A 181 10.40 -13.86 -22.30
C LYS A 181 9.95 -12.71 -21.39
N ALA A 182 9.18 -11.79 -21.96
CA ALA A 182 8.52 -10.72 -21.23
C ALA A 182 7.17 -10.38 -21.87
N GLU A 183 6.15 -10.17 -21.03
CA GLU A 183 4.78 -9.83 -21.41
C GLU A 183 4.49 -8.37 -21.08
N GLY A 184 5.01 -7.46 -21.92
CA GLY A 184 4.86 -6.02 -21.74
C GLY A 184 3.41 -5.52 -21.84
N ASP A 185 2.50 -6.30 -22.42
CA ASP A 185 1.09 -5.91 -22.50
C ASP A 185 0.34 -6.04 -21.18
N ARG A 186 0.92 -6.67 -20.15
CA ARG A 186 0.29 -6.76 -18.82
C ARG A 186 0.01 -5.39 -18.21
N MET A 187 0.82 -4.40 -18.57
CA MET A 187 0.69 -3.02 -18.09
C MET A 187 0.63 -2.99 -16.56
N GLN A 188 1.74 -3.34 -15.92
CA GLN A 188 1.88 -3.21 -14.48
C GLN A 188 2.17 -1.75 -14.10
N SER A 189 1.42 -1.18 -13.15
CA SER A 189 1.74 0.16 -12.64
C SER A 189 3.08 0.19 -11.89
N PRO A 190 3.62 1.38 -11.56
CA PRO A 190 4.61 1.47 -10.50
C PRO A 190 4.11 0.77 -9.23
N VAL A 191 5.01 0.04 -8.58
CA VAL A 191 4.73 -0.73 -7.37
C VAL A 191 4.94 0.15 -6.14
N MET A 192 3.93 0.19 -5.28
CA MET A 192 3.86 0.98 -4.06
C MET A 192 4.29 0.10 -2.90
N GLN A 193 5.27 0.56 -2.12
CA GLN A 193 5.70 -0.14 -0.90
C GLN A 193 4.90 0.36 0.29
N ALA A 194 4.02 -0.49 0.82
CA ALA A 194 3.18 -0.23 1.97
C ALA A 194 3.67 -1.01 3.19
N GLY A 195 4.42 -0.36 4.07
CA GLY A 195 4.78 -0.92 5.37
C GLY A 195 3.64 -0.71 6.37
N LEU A 196 3.03 -1.80 6.84
CA LEU A 196 2.03 -1.79 7.92
C LEU A 196 2.66 -1.42 9.26
N ARG A 197 3.90 -1.87 9.49
CA ARG A 197 4.77 -1.48 10.61
C ARG A 197 6.23 -1.50 10.18
N THR A 198 7.09 -0.81 10.93
CA THR A 198 8.52 -0.79 10.62
C THR A 198 9.18 -2.16 10.83
N ASN A 199 10.02 -2.57 9.88
CA ASN A 199 10.82 -3.80 9.99
C ASN A 199 12.01 -3.65 10.96
N LEU A 200 12.32 -2.43 11.41
CA LEU A 200 13.41 -2.17 12.35
C LEU A 200 13.13 -2.77 13.73
N LEU A 201 11.86 -2.98 14.08
CA LEU A 201 11.43 -3.63 15.32
C LEU A 201 11.84 -5.11 15.40
N GLU A 202 12.03 -5.77 14.25
CA GLU A 202 12.46 -7.18 14.17
C GLU A 202 13.99 -7.33 14.13
N LYS A 203 14.72 -6.24 13.88
CA LYS A 203 16.16 -6.24 13.64
C LYS A 203 16.97 -5.79 14.86
N TYR A 204 16.34 -5.67 16.03
CA TYR A 204 17.02 -5.19 17.23
C TYR A 204 17.95 -6.27 17.79
N PHE A 205 19.26 -6.01 17.69
CA PHE A 205 20.31 -6.83 18.29
C PHE A 205 20.79 -6.11 19.55
N GLU A 206 20.70 -6.78 20.70
CA GLU A 206 21.18 -6.22 21.97
C GLU A 206 22.61 -6.73 22.21
N PRO A 207 23.64 -5.86 22.10
CA PRO A 207 25.03 -6.27 22.26
C PRO A 207 25.32 -6.84 23.64
N SER A 208 24.60 -6.34 24.66
CA SER A 208 24.71 -6.76 26.07
C SER A 208 24.35 -8.23 26.28
N TYR A 209 23.49 -8.79 25.42
CA TYR A 209 23.06 -10.20 25.46
C TYR A 209 23.54 -11.00 24.23
N ASN A 210 24.35 -10.39 23.35
CA ASN A 210 24.85 -10.97 22.10
C ASN A 210 23.79 -11.74 21.30
N SER A 211 22.56 -11.24 21.30
CA SER A 211 21.40 -11.91 20.72
C SER A 211 20.43 -10.90 20.10
N ALA A 212 19.73 -11.34 19.06
CA ALA A 212 18.56 -10.63 18.55
C ALA A 212 17.48 -10.71 19.61
N VAL A 213 17.23 -9.62 20.31
CA VAL A 213 16.16 -9.57 21.30
C VAL A 213 14.94 -9.03 20.59
N GLN A 214 14.02 -9.93 20.25
CA GLN A 214 12.66 -9.55 19.86
C GLN A 214 11.97 -8.95 21.09
N PHE A 215 12.21 -7.67 21.38
CA PHE A 215 11.56 -6.95 22.48
C PHE A 215 10.08 -6.66 22.23
N THR A 216 9.50 -7.24 21.18
CA THR A 216 8.15 -6.94 20.76
C THR A 216 7.26 -8.16 20.88
N ASN A 217 6.08 -7.97 21.46
CA ASN A 217 5.05 -9.00 21.54
C ASN A 217 4.30 -9.22 20.21
N TRP A 218 4.96 -8.97 19.07
CA TRP A 218 4.41 -9.24 17.74
C TRP A 218 4.79 -10.64 17.29
N TRP A 219 3.76 -11.40 16.98
CA TRP A 219 3.86 -12.77 16.50
C TRP A 219 3.25 -12.86 15.10
N SER A 220 3.50 -13.95 14.39
CA SER A 220 2.99 -14.14 13.02
C SER A 220 1.45 -14.10 12.95
N ASP A 221 0.78 -14.43 14.04
CA ASP A 221 -0.67 -14.40 14.22
C ASP A 221 -1.20 -13.04 14.72
N SER A 222 -0.37 -11.99 14.75
CA SER A 222 -0.82 -10.65 15.09
C SER A 222 -1.94 -10.19 14.16
N GLU A 223 -3.03 -9.73 14.76
CA GLU A 223 -4.23 -9.30 14.03
C GLU A 223 -4.02 -7.95 13.36
N ILE A 224 -4.59 -7.81 12.17
CA ILE A 224 -4.65 -6.55 11.43
C ILE A 224 -6.08 -6.04 11.48
N SER A 225 -6.26 -4.86 12.06
CA SER A 225 -7.52 -4.15 12.03
C SER A 225 -7.77 -3.59 10.64
N ILE A 226 -8.81 -4.08 9.96
CA ILE A 226 -9.27 -3.56 8.66
C ILE A 226 -10.65 -2.95 8.87
N LYS A 227 -10.77 -1.65 8.63
CA LYS A 227 -12.03 -0.90 8.75
C LYS A 227 -12.23 -0.04 7.50
N GLY A 228 -13.45 0.06 6.99
CA GLY A 228 -13.72 0.95 5.86
C GLY A 228 -14.93 0.51 5.03
N THR A 229 -14.89 0.80 3.74
CA THR A 229 -15.98 0.55 2.79
C THR A 229 -15.53 -0.40 1.70
N LEU A 230 -16.37 -1.37 1.37
CA LEU A 230 -16.18 -2.29 0.26
C LEU A 230 -17.48 -2.34 -0.56
N SER A 231 -17.37 -2.07 -1.85
CA SER A 231 -18.46 -2.16 -2.82
C SER A 231 -18.05 -3.05 -4.01
N LYS A 232 -18.95 -3.25 -4.96
CA LYS A 232 -18.71 -4.09 -6.15
C LYS A 232 -17.54 -3.60 -7.03
N THR A 233 -17.22 -2.31 -6.94
CA THR A 233 -16.24 -1.63 -7.81
C THR A 233 -15.10 -0.97 -7.05
N ASN A 234 -15.29 -0.66 -5.76
CA ASN A 234 -14.37 0.14 -4.96
C ASN A 234 -14.09 -0.51 -3.60
N LEU A 235 -12.87 -0.33 -3.12
CA LEU A 235 -12.49 -0.55 -1.73
C LEU A 235 -11.80 0.71 -1.20
N PHE A 236 -12.10 1.03 0.05
CA PHE A 236 -11.32 1.97 0.85
C PHE A 236 -11.23 1.43 2.27
N PHE A 237 -10.05 0.94 2.63
CA PHE A 237 -9.72 0.47 3.96
C PHE A 237 -8.78 1.41 4.69
N VAL A 238 -8.91 1.41 6.01
CA VAL A 238 -7.93 1.88 6.98
C VAL A 238 -7.42 0.63 7.68
N MET A 239 -6.14 0.32 7.49
CA MET A 239 -5.47 -0.86 8.00
C MET A 239 -4.51 -0.46 9.11
N GLN A 240 -4.45 -1.24 10.18
CA GLN A 240 -3.49 -1.04 11.27
C GLN A 240 -3.14 -2.40 11.88
N CYS A 241 -1.85 -2.72 11.99
CA CYS A 241 -1.42 -3.87 12.80
C CYS A 241 -1.68 -3.59 14.29
N ASP A 242 -1.65 -4.64 15.13
CA ASP A 242 -1.65 -4.46 16.58
C ASP A 242 -0.62 -3.41 16.99
N ASN A 243 -1.02 -2.33 17.63
CA ASN A 243 -0.15 -1.23 18.04
C ASN A 243 0.26 -1.32 19.51
N VAL A 244 -0.25 -2.28 20.28
CA VAL A 244 0.02 -2.42 21.72
C VAL A 244 1.53 -2.52 22.03
N PRO A 245 2.35 -3.24 21.25
CA PRO A 245 3.78 -3.32 21.55
C PRO A 245 4.60 -2.05 21.21
N ALA A 246 4.08 -1.14 20.38
CA ALA A 246 4.68 0.19 20.18
C ALA A 246 3.58 1.25 19.93
N PRO A 247 2.94 1.73 21.01
CA PRO A 247 1.81 2.65 20.91
C PRO A 247 2.22 4.08 20.52
N GLU A 248 3.52 4.41 20.64
CA GLU A 248 4.05 5.72 20.31
C GLU A 248 5.04 5.69 19.15
N GLY A 249 5.35 6.87 18.61
CA GLY A 249 6.42 7.04 17.63
C GLY A 249 6.04 6.68 16.21
N ASN A 250 4.75 6.45 15.94
CA ASN A 250 4.23 6.19 14.60
C ASN A 250 4.89 4.99 13.90
N LEU A 251 5.39 4.02 14.71
CA LEU A 251 6.05 2.82 14.23
C LEU A 251 5.06 1.79 13.66
N VAL A 252 3.79 1.89 14.09
CA VAL A 252 2.64 1.10 13.65
C VAL A 252 1.44 2.02 13.36
N PRO A 253 1.50 2.82 12.29
CA PRO A 253 0.46 3.79 11.96
C PRO A 253 -0.81 3.12 11.44
N SER A 254 -1.93 3.83 11.53
CA SER A 254 -3.06 3.56 10.65
C SER A 254 -2.74 4.03 9.21
N ILE A 255 -2.85 3.12 8.24
CA ILE A 255 -2.59 3.40 6.82
C ILE A 255 -3.87 3.28 5.99
N PRO A 256 -4.11 4.16 5.00
CA PRO A 256 -5.20 4.00 4.06
C PRO A 256 -4.81 3.02 2.96
N PHE A 257 -5.79 2.33 2.39
CA PHE A 257 -5.65 1.55 1.17
C PHE A 257 -6.90 1.73 0.33
N TYR A 258 -6.75 2.34 -0.85
CA TYR A 258 -7.84 2.63 -1.77
C TYR A 258 -7.57 2.02 -3.13
N PHE A 259 -8.55 1.31 -3.66
CA PHE A 259 -8.59 0.94 -5.07
C PHE A 259 -10.03 1.00 -5.57
N GLY A 260 -10.29 1.77 -6.63
CA GLY A 260 -11.65 1.85 -7.14
C GLY A 260 -11.87 2.89 -8.21
N LYS A 261 -13.11 2.90 -8.71
CA LYS A 261 -13.61 3.83 -9.73
C LYS A 261 -13.81 5.21 -9.13
N LEU A 262 -13.34 6.24 -9.83
CA LEU A 262 -13.64 7.63 -9.49
C LEU A 262 -15.07 7.95 -9.93
N ASP A 263 -15.77 8.78 -9.15
CA ASP A 263 -16.99 9.43 -9.62
C ASP A 263 -16.57 10.52 -10.61
N PRO A 264 -16.82 10.35 -11.91
CA PRO A 264 -16.24 11.24 -12.91
C PRO A 264 -16.95 12.59 -12.92
N VAL A 265 -16.21 13.65 -13.29
CA VAL A 265 -16.81 14.95 -13.59
C VAL A 265 -17.44 14.96 -14.99
N GLU A 266 -16.82 14.26 -15.94
CA GLU A 266 -17.27 14.17 -17.33
C GLU A 266 -17.94 12.81 -17.60
N GLU A 267 -19.09 12.81 -18.26
CA GLU A 267 -19.75 11.56 -18.64
C GLU A 267 -18.85 10.69 -19.55
N GLY A 268 -18.83 9.39 -19.28
CA GLY A 268 -18.04 8.41 -20.04
C GLY A 268 -16.60 8.23 -19.56
N ASP A 269 -16.12 9.04 -18.61
CA ASP A 269 -14.82 8.80 -17.99
C ASP A 269 -14.87 7.63 -17.00
N ASN A 270 -14.14 6.57 -17.34
CA ASN A 270 -13.97 5.39 -16.49
C ASN A 270 -12.54 5.37 -15.96
N ALA A 271 -12.25 6.20 -14.96
CA ALA A 271 -10.94 6.25 -14.31
C ALA A 271 -10.91 5.42 -13.02
N TYR A 272 -9.88 4.59 -12.85
CA TYR A 272 -9.58 3.94 -11.58
C TYR A 272 -8.36 4.55 -10.92
N ALA A 273 -8.41 4.65 -9.60
CA ALA A 273 -7.32 5.14 -8.78
C ALA A 273 -6.85 4.08 -7.77
N LEU A 274 -5.55 4.08 -7.48
CA LEU A 274 -4.88 3.28 -6.47
C LEU A 274 -3.97 4.19 -5.65
N PHE A 275 -4.08 4.09 -4.33
CA PHE A 275 -3.07 4.60 -3.42
C PHE A 275 -3.09 3.78 -2.15
N VAL A 276 -1.96 3.78 -1.45
CA VAL A 276 -1.79 3.09 -0.19
C VAL A 276 -0.96 3.97 0.73
N GLY A 277 -1.03 3.77 2.04
CA GLY A 277 -0.06 4.38 2.95
C GLY A 277 1.02 3.43 3.40
N SER A 278 1.99 4.00 4.10
CA SER A 278 3.09 3.26 4.70
C SER A 278 3.52 3.94 5.99
N VAL A 279 4.10 3.16 6.91
CA VAL A 279 5.09 3.70 7.84
C VAL A 279 6.20 4.41 7.05
N PRO A 280 6.76 5.54 7.53
CA PRO A 280 7.93 6.15 6.89
C PRO A 280 9.04 5.12 6.61
N ILE A 281 9.50 5.06 5.36
CA ILE A 281 10.53 4.11 4.92
C ILE A 281 11.92 4.71 5.23
N GLU A 282 12.33 4.62 6.48
CA GLU A 282 13.59 5.18 6.97
C GLU A 282 14.54 4.12 7.54
N LYS A 283 15.81 4.49 7.73
CA LYS A 283 16.86 3.57 8.20
C LYS A 283 16.92 3.42 9.71
N ASN A 284 16.47 4.43 10.46
CA ASN A 284 16.55 4.47 11.91
C ASN A 284 15.19 4.77 12.52
N LEU A 285 14.93 4.23 13.72
CA LEU A 285 13.68 4.49 14.46
C LEU A 285 13.46 5.99 14.69
N LYS A 286 14.52 6.74 14.98
CA LYS A 286 14.44 8.20 15.18
C LYS A 286 13.90 8.92 13.96
N ASP A 287 14.39 8.59 12.77
CA ASP A 287 13.99 9.23 11.51
C ASP A 287 12.52 8.94 11.17
N ILE A 288 12.00 7.78 11.60
CA ILE A 288 10.57 7.45 11.51
C ILE A 288 9.75 8.34 12.46
N THR A 289 10.20 8.47 13.71
CA THR A 289 9.48 9.25 14.73
C THR A 289 9.47 10.76 14.46
N GLU A 290 10.53 11.26 13.83
CA GLU A 290 10.76 12.68 13.49
C GLU A 290 10.52 12.96 12.00
N TYR A 291 9.78 12.09 11.29
CA TYR A 291 9.55 12.22 9.85
C TYR A 291 8.82 13.52 9.50
N ASP A 292 9.42 14.32 8.61
CA ASP A 292 8.83 15.55 8.08
C ASP A 292 7.90 15.25 6.89
N TYR A 293 6.60 15.30 7.16
CA TYR A 293 5.54 15.09 6.18
C TYR A 293 5.31 16.27 5.22
N ASP A 294 5.88 17.44 5.50
CA ASP A 294 5.78 18.63 4.67
C ASP A 294 6.99 18.84 3.77
N ASN A 295 8.06 18.08 3.98
CA ASN A 295 9.22 18.03 3.08
C ASN A 295 8.82 17.48 1.70
N THR A 296 8.89 18.34 0.68
CA THR A 296 8.61 18.00 -0.72
C THR A 296 9.85 17.57 -1.51
N ALA A 297 11.05 17.74 -0.93
CA ALA A 297 12.31 17.35 -1.56
C ALA A 297 12.54 15.83 -1.45
N THR A 298 12.08 15.21 -0.36
CA THR A 298 12.19 13.76 -0.14
C THR A 298 10.93 13.06 -0.63
N ARG A 299 11.01 12.42 -1.80
CA ARG A 299 9.92 11.56 -2.31
C ARG A 299 10.11 10.13 -1.83
N GLN A 300 9.01 9.47 -1.49
CA GLN A 300 9.06 8.04 -1.21
C GLN A 300 9.45 7.31 -2.51
N PRO A 301 10.35 6.32 -2.42
CA PRO A 301 10.82 5.60 -3.59
C PRO A 301 9.65 4.85 -4.25
N ASN A 302 9.59 4.87 -5.58
CA ASN A 302 8.73 3.99 -6.35
C ASN A 302 9.55 2.89 -7.01
N ILE A 303 8.98 1.70 -7.10
CA ILE A 303 9.59 0.58 -7.81
C ILE A 303 8.93 0.49 -9.19
N MET A 304 9.70 0.76 -10.24
CA MET A 304 9.20 0.66 -11.62
C MET A 304 9.26 -0.79 -12.11
N PRO A 305 8.34 -1.23 -12.99
CA PRO A 305 8.51 -2.47 -13.73
C PRO A 305 9.83 -2.48 -14.51
N LEU A 306 10.41 -3.65 -14.75
CA LEU A 306 11.78 -3.78 -15.27
C LEU A 306 11.97 -3.12 -16.65
N LEU A 307 11.02 -3.37 -17.54
CA LEU A 307 11.09 -2.95 -18.95
C LEU A 307 10.33 -1.65 -19.24
N LYS A 308 9.81 -0.97 -18.21
CA LYS A 308 8.96 0.20 -18.38
C LYS A 308 9.53 1.44 -17.74
N SER A 309 9.43 2.52 -18.50
CA SER A 309 9.56 3.88 -18.02
C SER A 309 8.27 4.61 -18.35
N TYR A 310 7.51 4.97 -17.32
CA TYR A 310 6.30 5.77 -17.51
C TYR A 310 6.70 7.25 -17.68
N PRO A 311 6.19 7.93 -18.71
CA PRO A 311 6.58 9.30 -19.01
C PRO A 311 6.11 10.29 -17.93
N LYS A 312 6.72 11.49 -17.92
CA LYS A 312 6.41 12.72 -17.15
C LYS A 312 5.46 12.52 -15.95
N PHE A 313 6.03 12.45 -14.74
CA PHE A 313 5.35 12.32 -13.44
C PHE A 313 4.63 10.98 -13.17
N PRO A 314 5.36 9.85 -13.17
CA PRO A 314 4.79 8.59 -12.74
C PRO A 314 4.36 8.66 -11.27
N ALA A 315 3.21 8.05 -10.98
CA ALA A 315 2.73 7.95 -9.61
C ALA A 315 3.65 7.06 -8.76
N ASN A 316 3.75 7.38 -7.47
CA ASN A 316 4.36 6.49 -6.47
C ASN A 316 3.33 5.94 -5.49
N GLY A 317 2.08 6.42 -5.53
CA GLY A 317 0.97 5.89 -4.73
C GLY A 317 1.04 6.17 -3.22
N LEU A 318 2.14 6.76 -2.75
CA LEU A 318 2.40 7.15 -1.37
C LEU A 318 2.35 8.67 -1.19
N ASP A 319 2.97 9.42 -2.11
CA ASP A 319 2.96 10.90 -2.10
C ASP A 319 1.82 11.46 -2.96
N ASN A 320 1.33 10.66 -3.91
CA ASN A 320 0.31 10.98 -4.88
C ASN A 320 -0.60 9.77 -5.13
N VAL A 321 -1.68 10.00 -5.86
CA VAL A 321 -2.63 8.97 -6.28
C VAL A 321 -2.25 8.47 -7.67
N CYS A 322 -2.17 7.15 -7.82
CA CYS A 322 -1.95 6.50 -9.12
C CYS A 322 -3.29 6.35 -9.83
N VAL A 323 -3.47 7.04 -10.95
CA VAL A 323 -4.66 6.87 -11.80
C VAL A 323 -4.27 6.05 -13.02
N HIS A 324 -5.06 5.02 -13.36
CA HIS A 324 -4.69 4.06 -14.41
C HIS A 324 -4.35 4.73 -15.75
N ARG A 325 -5.03 5.83 -16.07
CA ARG A 325 -5.02 6.52 -17.35
C ARG A 325 -5.53 7.94 -17.16
N GLY A 326 -4.73 8.92 -17.52
CA GLY A 326 -5.12 10.33 -17.58
C GLY A 326 -6.07 10.61 -18.75
N LYS A 327 -6.61 11.82 -18.80
CA LYS A 327 -7.52 12.29 -19.85
C LYS A 327 -6.87 12.23 -21.23
N LEU A 328 -5.58 12.52 -21.32
CA LEU A 328 -4.80 12.46 -22.56
C LEU A 328 -4.31 11.04 -22.91
N GLY A 329 -4.70 10.04 -22.13
CA GLY A 329 -4.41 8.64 -22.40
C GLY A 329 -3.09 8.11 -21.84
N ALA A 330 -2.29 8.96 -21.18
CA ALA A 330 -1.06 8.57 -20.49
C ALA A 330 -1.36 7.71 -19.26
N ARG A 331 -0.56 6.67 -19.00
CA ARG A 331 -0.83 5.68 -17.95
C ARG A 331 -0.15 6.03 -16.63
N TYR A 332 -0.78 5.64 -15.53
CA TYR A 332 -0.25 5.71 -14.14
C TYR A 332 0.33 7.07 -13.75
N GLN A 333 -0.36 8.14 -14.15
CA GLN A 333 0.06 9.50 -13.86
C GLN A 333 -0.26 9.88 -12.41
N ALA A 334 0.64 10.66 -11.82
CA ALA A 334 0.47 11.23 -10.49
C ALA A 334 -0.68 12.23 -10.45
N HIS A 335 -1.70 11.94 -9.64
CA HIS A 335 -2.78 12.86 -9.29
C HIS A 335 -2.72 13.22 -7.80
N TYR A 336 -3.39 14.31 -7.42
CA TYR A 336 -3.40 14.83 -6.07
C TYR A 336 -4.82 14.93 -5.54
N LEU A 337 -4.97 14.70 -4.23
CA LEU A 337 -6.24 14.86 -3.54
C LEU A 337 -6.45 16.34 -3.20
N SER A 338 -7.69 16.79 -3.31
CA SER A 338 -8.11 18.11 -2.89
C SER A 338 -9.51 18.05 -2.31
N TRP A 339 -9.79 18.90 -1.34
CA TRP A 339 -11.10 18.98 -0.71
C TRP A 339 -11.33 20.42 -0.25
N ASN A 340 -12.60 20.80 -0.09
CA ASN A 340 -12.92 22.18 0.28
C ASN A 340 -12.50 22.48 1.72
N ALA A 341 -11.50 23.32 1.88
CA ALA A 341 -11.03 23.83 3.16
C ALA A 341 -10.86 25.36 3.11
N PRO A 342 -10.87 26.03 4.27
CA PRO A 342 -10.88 27.49 4.31
C PRO A 342 -9.57 28.10 3.78
N PRO A 343 -9.64 29.30 3.18
CA PRO A 343 -8.53 29.92 2.44
C PRO A 343 -7.37 30.41 3.31
N ASN A 344 -7.54 30.49 4.63
CA ASN A 344 -6.48 30.97 5.53
C ASN A 344 -5.51 29.83 5.84
N GLN A 345 -4.38 29.83 5.12
CA GLN A 345 -3.24 28.96 5.39
C GLN A 345 -2.71 29.21 6.80
N MET A 346 -2.95 28.28 7.72
CA MET A 346 -2.08 28.11 8.87
C MET A 346 -1.36 26.77 8.69
N PRO A 347 -0.01 26.72 8.80
CA PRO A 347 0.70 25.46 8.81
C PRO A 347 0.13 24.60 9.95
N PRO A 348 -0.17 23.31 9.71
CA PRO A 348 -0.73 22.47 10.76
C PRO A 348 0.28 22.40 11.91
N ALA A 349 -0.14 22.74 13.12
CA ALA A 349 0.67 22.58 14.33
C ALA A 349 0.75 21.09 14.68
N ARG A 350 1.54 20.34 13.91
CA ARG A 350 1.86 18.92 14.09
C ARG A 350 2.97 18.73 15.13
N SER A 351 3.77 19.77 15.30
CA SER A 351 4.94 19.78 16.15
C SER A 351 4.57 19.47 17.59
N SER A 352 5.19 18.43 18.13
CA SER A 352 5.33 18.25 19.56
C SER A 352 5.90 19.49 20.25
N VAL A 353 5.77 19.59 21.57
CA VAL A 353 6.23 20.75 22.36
C VAL A 353 7.72 21.07 22.11
N ASP A 354 8.52 20.06 21.77
CA ASP A 354 9.95 20.16 21.43
C ASP A 354 10.23 20.42 19.94
N GLY A 355 9.22 20.50 19.08
CA GLY A 355 9.36 20.84 17.66
C GLY A 355 9.86 19.72 16.76
N LYS A 356 9.97 18.48 17.27
CA LYS A 356 10.69 17.39 16.59
C LYS A 356 9.81 16.29 16.00
N ARG A 357 8.54 16.19 16.40
CA ARG A 357 7.63 15.14 15.95
C ARG A 357 6.46 15.75 15.20
N ASP A 358 6.22 15.29 13.98
CA ASP A 358 5.24 15.85 13.05
C ASP A 358 4.16 14.85 12.58
N TYR A 359 3.92 13.76 13.33
CA TYR A 359 2.86 12.81 12.99
C TYR A 359 1.45 13.30 13.43
N PRO A 360 0.37 12.93 12.70
CA PRO A 360 -1.00 13.40 12.95
C PRO A 360 -1.52 13.02 14.35
N ARG A 361 -1.37 13.90 15.36
CA ARG A 361 -2.15 13.80 16.60
C ARG A 361 -3.47 14.54 16.40
N ALA A 362 -4.56 13.99 16.95
CA ALA A 362 -5.82 14.73 16.98
C ALA A 362 -5.59 16.10 17.65
N TRP A 363 -6.14 17.17 17.06
CA TRP A 363 -5.95 18.53 17.54
C TRP A 363 -6.43 18.63 18.98
N ASN A 364 -5.51 18.90 19.91
CA ASN A 364 -5.85 18.68 21.32
C ASN A 364 -6.61 19.84 21.97
N ASN A 365 -6.45 21.12 21.57
CA ASN A 365 -7.00 22.23 22.36
C ASN A 365 -7.65 23.36 21.53
N ALA A 366 -8.71 23.97 22.06
CA ALA A 366 -9.39 25.15 21.52
C ALA A 366 -8.52 26.42 21.49
N GLU A 367 -7.39 26.40 22.19
CA GLU A 367 -6.38 27.47 22.20
C GLU A 367 -5.48 27.45 20.95
N ASN A 368 -5.56 26.40 20.13
CA ASN A 368 -4.80 26.33 18.89
C ASN A 368 -5.27 27.43 17.92
N PRO A 369 -4.37 28.27 17.37
CA PRO A 369 -4.73 29.32 16.43
C PRO A 369 -5.58 28.83 15.23
N LEU A 370 -5.40 27.57 14.80
CA LEU A 370 -6.22 26.93 13.75
C LEU A 370 -7.70 26.77 14.11
N TYR A 371 -8.06 26.71 15.40
CA TYR A 371 -9.46 26.69 15.83
C TYR A 371 -10.17 27.99 15.43
N LYS A 372 -9.47 29.09 15.16
CA LYS A 372 -10.11 30.36 14.74
C LYS A 372 -10.41 30.42 13.25
N TYR A 373 -9.80 29.54 12.44
CA TYR A 373 -9.79 29.67 10.97
C TYR A 373 -10.23 28.41 10.21
N ASN A 374 -10.50 27.30 10.91
CA ASN A 374 -11.04 26.08 10.31
C ASN A 374 -12.58 26.00 10.37
N PHE A 375 -13.17 25.17 9.51
CA PHE A 375 -14.58 24.78 9.63
C PHE A 375 -14.79 23.86 10.83
N ASN A 376 -14.77 24.42 12.04
CA ASN A 376 -14.89 23.61 13.23
C ASN A 376 -16.31 23.05 13.39
N PRO A 377 -16.44 21.84 13.98
CA PRO A 377 -17.71 21.42 14.55
C PRO A 377 -18.24 22.48 15.50
N SER A 378 -19.46 22.95 15.25
CA SER A 378 -20.15 23.79 16.22
C SER A 378 -20.82 22.90 17.26
N ARG A 379 -20.42 23.05 18.53
CA ARG A 379 -21.05 22.34 19.68
C ARG A 379 -22.55 22.63 19.79
N TYR A 380 -23.01 23.78 19.29
CA TYR A 380 -24.41 24.20 19.36
C TYR A 380 -25.27 23.62 18.23
N SER A 381 -24.67 23.37 17.06
CA SER A 381 -25.42 22.84 15.91
C SER A 381 -25.17 21.35 15.66
N SER A 382 -24.12 20.78 16.26
CA SER A 382 -23.63 19.41 16.01
C SER A 382 -23.36 19.13 14.52
N LYS A 383 -23.11 20.19 13.73
CA LYS A 383 -22.82 20.11 12.30
C LYS A 383 -21.33 20.30 12.05
N VAL A 384 -20.85 19.59 11.03
CA VAL A 384 -19.45 19.63 10.55
C VAL A 384 -19.48 19.92 9.06
N HIS A 385 -18.57 20.79 8.60
CA HIS A 385 -18.37 20.98 7.17
C HIS A 385 -17.66 19.75 6.59
N THR A 386 -18.25 19.16 5.57
CA THR A 386 -17.69 18.01 4.84
C THR A 386 -17.60 18.37 3.37
N SER A 387 -16.69 17.74 2.65
CA SER A 387 -16.50 17.92 1.22
C SER A 387 -16.22 16.59 0.55
N LYS A 388 -16.57 16.46 -0.73
CA LYS A 388 -16.05 15.35 -1.53
C LYS A 388 -14.53 15.48 -1.68
N VAL A 389 -13.85 14.36 -1.86
CA VAL A 389 -12.41 14.34 -2.12
C VAL A 389 -12.18 14.31 -3.62
N TYR A 390 -11.75 15.42 -4.18
CA TYR A 390 -11.42 15.57 -5.60
C TYR A 390 -10.05 14.97 -5.91
N VAL A 391 -9.94 14.34 -7.06
CA VAL A 391 -8.68 13.84 -7.64
C VAL A 391 -8.31 14.76 -8.79
N ILE A 392 -7.15 15.40 -8.69
CA ILE A 392 -6.73 16.50 -9.57
C ILE A 392 -5.37 16.17 -10.21
N HIS A 393 -5.28 16.30 -11.53
CA HIS A 393 -4.01 16.32 -12.22
C HIS A 393 -3.50 17.77 -12.37
N PRO A 394 -2.20 18.06 -12.19
CA PRO A 394 -1.68 19.43 -12.31
C PRO A 394 -1.95 20.09 -13.65
N GLU A 395 -1.96 19.31 -14.73
CA GLU A 395 -2.15 19.81 -16.11
C GLU A 395 -3.56 19.53 -16.66
N GLU A 396 -4.27 18.51 -16.17
CA GLU A 396 -5.59 18.11 -16.72
C GLU A 396 -6.76 18.62 -15.87
N GLY A 397 -6.51 19.16 -14.67
CA GLY A 397 -7.54 19.64 -13.77
C GLY A 397 -8.24 18.52 -12.99
N VAL A 398 -9.49 18.74 -12.60
CA VAL A 398 -10.27 17.79 -11.80
C VAL A 398 -10.73 16.62 -12.65
N ARG A 399 -10.33 15.40 -12.28
CA ARG A 399 -10.73 14.18 -12.97
C ARG A 399 -12.07 13.64 -12.44
N GLY A 400 -12.21 13.64 -11.12
CA GLY A 400 -13.35 13.04 -10.44
C GLY A 400 -13.25 13.18 -8.94
N THR A 401 -14.14 12.51 -8.21
CA THR A 401 -14.08 12.39 -6.75
C THR A 401 -13.90 10.96 -6.31
N LEU A 402 -13.25 10.74 -5.16
CA LEU A 402 -13.23 9.43 -4.51
C LEU A 402 -14.66 9.05 -4.13
N LYS A 403 -15.18 7.98 -4.72
CA LYS A 403 -16.50 7.44 -4.42
C LYS A 403 -16.60 7.01 -2.95
N ASP A 404 -17.80 7.14 -2.38
CA ASP A 404 -18.13 6.70 -1.01
C ASP A 404 -17.23 7.31 0.08
N THR A 405 -16.62 8.46 -0.22
CA THR A 405 -15.62 9.11 0.62
C THR A 405 -15.91 10.60 0.75
N ILE A 406 -15.86 11.09 1.99
CA ILE A 406 -15.88 12.53 2.30
C ILE A 406 -14.61 12.90 3.07
N ALA A 407 -14.13 14.11 2.86
CA ALA A 407 -13.10 14.72 3.69
C ALA A 407 -13.69 15.80 4.58
N LEU A 408 -13.05 15.97 5.72
CA LEU A 408 -13.30 17.03 6.67
C LEU A 408 -11.98 17.44 7.32
N ALA A 409 -12.01 18.57 7.99
CA ALA A 409 -10.91 18.94 8.88
C ALA A 409 -10.78 17.86 9.94
N ALA A 410 -9.58 17.32 10.07
CA ALA A 410 -9.32 16.32 11.07
C ALA A 410 -9.43 16.97 12.47
N PHE A 411 -10.24 16.38 13.33
CA PHE A 411 -10.42 16.81 14.71
C PHE A 411 -10.67 15.58 15.57
N SER A 412 -10.46 15.70 16.88
CA SER A 412 -10.96 14.71 17.83
C SER A 412 -12.48 14.90 17.97
N PHE A 413 -13.27 14.01 17.37
CA PHE A 413 -14.72 13.99 17.56
C PHE A 413 -15.07 12.97 18.63
N HIS A 414 -15.99 13.32 19.53
CA HIS A 414 -16.64 12.32 20.38
C HIS A 414 -17.62 11.42 19.59
N ALA A 415 -18.01 11.83 18.38
CA ALA A 415 -18.90 11.09 17.50
C ALA A 415 -18.12 10.34 16.42
N ASN A 416 -18.31 9.02 16.34
CA ASN A 416 -17.65 8.16 15.34
C ASN A 416 -18.41 8.10 13.99
N LYS A 417 -19.62 8.64 13.91
CA LYS A 417 -20.49 8.59 12.74
C LYS A 417 -20.98 9.98 12.35
N LEU A 418 -20.94 10.28 11.06
CA LEU A 418 -21.40 11.51 10.44
C LEU A 418 -22.62 11.20 9.58
N ARG A 419 -23.68 12.00 9.68
CA ARG A 419 -24.87 11.88 8.81
C ARG A 419 -24.85 12.99 7.78
N VAL A 420 -24.88 12.62 6.50
CA VAL A 420 -24.91 13.54 5.36
C VAL A 420 -26.26 13.40 4.68
N LYS A 421 -26.99 14.51 4.55
CA LYS A 421 -28.32 14.51 3.92
C LYS A 421 -28.18 14.28 2.41
N LYS A 422 -28.99 13.39 1.83
CA LYS A 422 -29.04 13.21 0.37
C LYS A 422 -29.68 14.43 -0.31
N ALA A 423 -29.12 14.86 -1.44
CA ALA A 423 -29.56 16.06 -2.15
C ALA A 423 -31.00 15.98 -2.69
N TYR A 424 -31.50 14.77 -2.98
CA TYR A 424 -32.81 14.54 -3.61
C TYR A 424 -33.77 13.68 -2.78
N CYS A 425 -33.36 13.21 -1.61
CA CYS A 425 -34.20 12.45 -0.67
C CYS A 425 -34.17 13.17 0.68
N PRO A 426 -35.16 14.03 1.00
CA PRO A 426 -35.11 14.88 2.19
C PRO A 426 -35.14 14.10 3.52
N ASP A 427 -35.49 12.82 3.44
CA ASP A 427 -35.76 11.94 4.58
C ASP A 427 -34.68 10.85 4.75
N GLU A 428 -33.69 10.84 3.86
CA GLU A 428 -32.59 9.87 3.88
C GLU A 428 -31.25 10.54 4.16
N PHE A 429 -30.42 9.84 4.93
CA PHE A 429 -29.10 10.27 5.33
C PHE A 429 -28.08 9.17 5.08
N ASP A 430 -27.01 9.50 4.37
CA ASP A 430 -25.85 8.65 4.26
C ASP A 430 -24.98 8.78 5.52
N VAL A 431 -24.68 7.66 6.13
CA VAL A 431 -23.87 7.57 7.33
C VAL A 431 -22.44 7.25 6.93
N TYR A 432 -21.51 8.09 7.36
CA TYR A 432 -20.08 7.92 7.18
C TYR A 432 -19.40 7.67 8.52
N ARG A 433 -18.51 6.69 8.59
CA ARG A 433 -17.65 6.47 9.75
C ARG A 433 -16.39 7.31 9.61
N TYR A 434 -16.06 8.05 10.66
CA TYR A 434 -14.90 8.92 10.69
C TYR A 434 -13.61 8.15 11.02
N PHE A 435 -12.52 8.46 10.31
CA PHE A 435 -11.20 7.92 10.55
C PHE A 435 -10.12 8.99 10.45
N MET A 436 -9.07 8.76 11.23
CA MET A 436 -7.81 9.50 11.20
C MET A 436 -6.70 8.59 10.70
N VAL A 437 -5.95 9.08 9.72
CA VAL A 437 -4.81 8.39 9.12
C VAL A 437 -3.52 9.00 9.63
N GLU A 438 -2.59 8.15 10.07
CA GLU A 438 -1.31 8.56 10.66
C GLU A 438 -0.13 8.29 9.74
N GLY A 439 -0.22 7.25 8.92
CA GLY A 439 0.85 6.84 8.01
C GLY A 439 1.11 7.84 6.89
N VAL A 440 2.29 7.72 6.25
CA VAL A 440 2.63 8.46 5.03
C VAL A 440 1.67 8.04 3.94
N SER A 441 0.91 8.99 3.40
CA SER A 441 -0.06 8.76 2.33
C SER A 441 -0.39 10.09 1.63
N PRO A 442 -1.12 10.05 0.50
CA PRO A 442 -1.59 11.27 -0.16
C PRO A 442 -2.52 12.12 0.74
N LEU A 443 -3.06 11.56 1.83
CA LEU A 443 -3.91 12.26 2.80
C LEU A 443 -3.11 13.01 3.89
N THR A 444 -1.82 12.70 4.05
CA THR A 444 -0.99 13.20 5.16
C THR A 444 0.26 13.97 4.70
N LYS A 445 0.73 13.79 3.45
CA LYS A 445 2.03 14.32 2.95
C LYS A 445 1.95 15.27 1.73
N LYS A 446 2.92 16.21 1.56
CA LYS A 446 2.99 17.16 0.41
C LYS A 446 3.53 16.46 -0.84
N PRO A 447 2.96 16.70 -2.03
CA PRO A 447 1.81 17.58 -2.38
C PRO A 447 0.42 16.94 -2.24
N GLY A 448 0.33 15.67 -1.80
CA GLY A 448 -0.86 14.81 -1.79
C GLY A 448 -2.21 15.47 -1.51
N THR A 449 -2.33 16.28 -0.45
CA THR A 449 -3.54 17.10 -0.17
C THR A 449 -3.19 18.52 0.27
N GLN A 450 -3.80 19.58 -0.25
CA GLN A 450 -3.41 20.95 0.11
C GLN A 450 -3.60 21.28 1.60
N PHE A 451 -4.59 20.64 2.26
CA PHE A 451 -4.92 20.82 3.67
C PHE A 451 -4.74 19.52 4.44
N ARG A 452 -3.99 19.56 5.55
CA ARG A 452 -3.48 18.36 6.21
C ARG A 452 -3.39 18.45 7.74
N PRO A 453 -3.42 17.30 8.43
CA PRO A 453 -3.92 16.00 7.95
C PRO A 453 -5.40 16.11 7.55
N ALA A 454 -5.85 15.31 6.58
CA ALA A 454 -7.26 15.23 6.21
C ALA A 454 -7.96 14.18 7.08
N GLY A 455 -9.09 14.54 7.66
CA GLY A 455 -10.00 13.58 8.30
C GLY A 455 -10.86 12.96 7.22
N ILE A 456 -11.03 11.63 7.23
CA ILE A 456 -11.80 10.92 6.20
C ILE A 456 -13.06 10.32 6.80
N GLY A 457 -14.18 10.48 6.11
CA GLY A 457 -15.42 9.76 6.36
C GLY A 457 -15.62 8.71 5.28
N LEU A 458 -15.77 7.45 5.68
CA LEU A 458 -16.03 6.33 4.78
C LEU A 458 -17.48 5.86 4.92
N TYR A 459 -18.18 5.68 3.81
CA TYR A 459 -19.59 5.30 3.81
C TYR A 459 -19.83 3.98 4.55
N LEU A 460 -20.87 3.95 5.38
CA LEU A 460 -21.27 2.77 6.15
C LEU A 460 -22.62 2.24 5.66
N ASN A 461 -23.66 3.07 5.71
CA ASN A 461 -25.02 2.71 5.32
C ASN A 461 -25.90 3.96 5.13
N THR A 462 -27.10 3.79 4.60
CA THR A 462 -28.13 4.84 4.56
C THR A 462 -29.15 4.61 5.67
N VAL A 463 -29.58 5.69 6.34
CA VAL A 463 -30.64 5.67 7.35
C VAL A 463 -31.74 6.69 7.03
N ASP A 464 -32.94 6.45 7.54
CA ASP A 464 -34.02 7.43 7.52
C ASP A 464 -33.84 8.54 8.59
N LYS A 465 -34.81 9.45 8.68
CA LYS A 465 -34.88 10.51 9.72
C LYS A 465 -34.84 9.97 11.14
N GLU A 466 -35.40 8.80 11.37
CA GLU A 466 -35.50 8.13 12.68
C GLU A 466 -34.21 7.34 13.02
N GLY A 467 -33.30 7.21 12.05
CA GLY A 467 -32.04 6.50 12.18
C GLY A 467 -32.18 5.00 11.92
N LYS A 468 -33.29 4.56 11.34
CA LYS A 468 -33.49 3.17 10.91
C LYS A 468 -32.79 2.95 9.58
N GLU A 469 -32.11 1.81 9.47
CA GLU A 469 -31.37 1.45 8.26
C GLU A 469 -32.33 1.21 7.09
N ILE A 470 -32.02 1.86 5.96
CA ILE A 470 -32.70 1.67 4.70
C ILE A 470 -31.86 0.69 3.89
N PRO A 471 -32.40 -0.50 3.55
CA PRO A 471 -31.68 -1.44 2.69
C PRO A 471 -31.34 -0.74 1.37
N THR A 472 -30.06 -0.70 1.03
CA THR A 472 -29.65 -0.25 -0.30
C THR A 472 -30.09 -1.32 -1.31
N PRO A 473 -30.77 -0.95 -2.41
CA PRO A 473 -31.29 -1.92 -3.38
C PRO A 473 -30.21 -2.74 -4.11
#